data_AF-A0A5B6TM51-F1
#
_entry.id   AF-A0A5B6TM51-F1
#
_cell.length_a   1.000
_cell.length_b   1.000
_cell.length_c   1.000
_cell.angle_alpha   90.00
_cell.angle_beta   90.00
_cell.angle_gamma   90.00
#
_symmetry.space_group_name_H-M   'P 1'
#
loop_
_entity.id
_entity.type
_entity.pdbx_description
1 polymer ?
#
loop_
_entity_poly.entity_id
_entity_poly.type
_entity_poly.pdbx_seq_one_letter_code
_entity_poly.pdbx_strand_id
1 'polypeptide(L)'
;MLFRLFSALLLIGCVSCSLSDPKEDYHALAAKEIKEKGFIASGVLGTPNVLIQAEDFTGVIIDKGNKDIVDDSAFTPTVEEAILAENIMRNCFDINTVDYAFDSAYINKREIEPLMEYRRQYSGFYNEEGERVIGVNCFRHTKEDFHSSPQWLRRMKYVKDGGNRFWRIEVNLKTKRCGRFRVNGLAFQQRQLFNASLVRPQDLSKMTT
;
A
#
# COMPACT_ATOMS: atom_id res chain seq x y z
N MET A 1 41.33 -29.13 61.20
CA MET A 1 40.46 -27.99 60.83
C MET A 1 41.35 -26.78 60.61
N LEU A 2 41.71 -26.45 59.37
CA LEU A 2 42.40 -25.21 59.02
C LEU A 2 41.64 -24.56 57.87
N PHE A 3 41.34 -23.28 58.06
CA PHE A 3 40.43 -22.46 57.27
C PHE A 3 40.96 -22.18 55.86
N ARG A 4 40.03 -22.23 54.89
CA ARG A 4 40.18 -21.70 53.53
C ARG A 4 40.06 -20.17 53.56
N LEU A 5 40.92 -19.46 52.85
CA LEU A 5 40.68 -18.10 52.35
C LEU A 5 41.37 -17.96 50.98
N PHE A 6 40.60 -18.09 49.90
CA PHE A 6 40.98 -17.62 48.57
C PHE A 6 40.29 -16.27 48.37
N SER A 7 41.05 -15.19 48.33
CA SER A 7 40.59 -13.88 47.88
C SER A 7 40.49 -13.88 46.36
N ALA A 8 39.26 -13.79 45.82
CA ALA A 8 39.02 -13.47 44.43
C ALA A 8 38.78 -11.96 44.31
N LEU A 9 39.73 -11.24 43.69
CA LEU A 9 39.52 -9.87 43.22
C LEU A 9 38.57 -9.92 42.02
N LEU A 10 37.35 -9.40 42.18
CA LEU A 10 36.43 -9.16 41.06
C LEU A 10 36.71 -7.75 40.51
N LEU A 11 37.35 -7.67 39.34
CA LEU A 11 37.43 -6.44 38.54
C LEU A 11 36.07 -6.20 37.89
N ILE A 12 35.29 -5.26 38.45
CA ILE A 12 34.09 -4.74 37.81
C ILE A 12 34.54 -3.68 36.79
N GLY A 13 34.69 -4.11 35.54
CA GLY A 13 34.80 -3.19 34.40
C GLY A 13 33.43 -2.57 34.13
N CYS A 14 33.24 -1.31 34.49
CA CYS A 14 32.12 -0.51 34.03
C CYS A 14 32.29 -0.25 32.52
N VAL A 15 31.66 -1.07 31.69
CA VAL A 15 31.37 -0.71 30.30
C VAL A 15 30.17 0.24 30.34
N SER A 16 30.46 1.54 30.28
CA SER A 16 29.46 2.56 29.99
C SER A 16 28.94 2.37 28.57
N CYS A 17 27.84 1.63 28.42
CA CYS A 17 27.04 1.64 27.21
C CYS A 17 26.32 2.99 27.12
N SER A 18 26.92 3.94 26.39
CA SER A 18 26.15 5.03 25.80
C SER A 18 25.16 4.41 24.81
N LEU A 19 23.87 4.40 25.15
CA LEU A 19 22.81 4.22 24.15
C LEU A 19 22.87 5.42 23.20
N SER A 20 23.63 5.28 22.11
CA SER A 20 23.39 6.03 20.90
C SER A 20 22.15 5.43 20.23
N ASP A 21 21.12 6.24 20.01
CA ASP A 21 19.93 5.88 19.23
C ASP A 21 20.31 5.11 17.96
N PRO A 22 19.68 3.96 17.67
CA PRO A 22 19.86 3.30 16.40
C PRO A 22 19.13 4.13 15.34
N LYS A 23 19.83 5.13 14.79
CA LYS A 23 19.64 5.47 13.38
C LYS A 23 20.09 4.24 12.60
N GLU A 24 19.16 3.30 12.46
CA GLU A 24 19.25 2.18 11.54
C GLU A 24 19.81 2.73 10.22
N ASP A 25 20.93 2.17 9.80
CA ASP A 25 21.69 2.62 8.64
C ASP A 25 20.85 2.44 7.38
N TYR A 26 20.13 3.49 6.98
CA TYR A 26 19.28 3.53 5.80
C TYR A 26 20.04 3.20 4.50
N HIS A 27 21.38 3.17 4.52
CA HIS A 27 22.18 2.73 3.38
C HIS A 27 22.32 1.20 3.29
N ALA A 28 22.17 0.46 4.39
CA ALA A 28 22.29 -1.00 4.41
C ALA A 28 20.99 -1.73 3.99
N LEU A 29 19.85 -1.04 3.94
CA LEU A 29 18.57 -1.59 3.46
C LEU A 29 18.38 -1.43 1.93
N ALA A 30 19.33 -0.80 1.25
CA ALA A 30 19.37 -0.78 -0.21
C ALA A 30 19.67 -2.19 -0.72
N ALA A 31 18.60 -2.89 -1.12
CA ALA A 31 18.58 -4.14 -1.90
C ALA A 31 18.69 -5.47 -1.13
N LYS A 32 17.88 -5.67 -0.08
CA LYS A 32 17.48 -7.05 0.26
C LYS A 32 16.42 -7.51 -0.75
N GLU A 33 16.86 -8.17 -1.81
CA GLU A 33 15.97 -8.79 -2.79
C GLU A 33 15.18 -9.91 -2.11
N ILE A 34 13.88 -9.71 -1.92
CA ILE A 34 12.96 -10.77 -1.49
C ILE A 34 12.31 -11.32 -2.75
N LYS A 35 12.74 -12.53 -3.14
CA LYS A 35 12.08 -13.31 -4.20
C LYS A 35 10.99 -14.16 -3.57
N GLU A 36 9.76 -13.69 -3.61
CA GLU A 36 8.60 -14.47 -3.20
C GLU A 36 7.63 -14.55 -4.37
N LYS A 37 7.20 -15.76 -4.77
CA LYS A 37 6.07 -15.97 -5.69
C LYS A 37 6.10 -15.14 -7.00
N GLY A 38 7.29 -14.91 -7.57
CA GLY A 38 7.45 -14.14 -8.82
C GLY A 38 7.56 -12.62 -8.64
N PHE A 39 7.68 -12.14 -7.39
CA PHE A 39 7.92 -10.74 -7.06
C PHE A 39 9.37 -10.47 -6.70
N ILE A 40 9.85 -9.28 -7.06
CA ILE A 40 11.16 -8.74 -6.70
C ILE A 40 10.92 -7.47 -5.89
N ALA A 41 11.39 -7.43 -4.64
CA ALA A 41 11.34 -6.23 -3.80
C ALA A 41 12.74 -5.61 -3.65
N SER A 42 12.85 -4.28 -3.72
CA SER A 42 14.10 -3.55 -3.53
C SER A 42 13.88 -2.18 -2.89
N GLY A 43 14.89 -1.64 -2.20
CA GLY A 43 14.80 -0.31 -1.59
C GLY A 43 14.85 0.82 -2.62
N VAL A 44 14.12 1.91 -2.37
CA VAL A 44 14.19 3.13 -3.20
C VAL A 44 15.24 4.08 -2.61
N LEU A 45 16.31 4.33 -3.36
CA LEU A 45 17.48 5.08 -2.90
C LEU A 45 17.11 6.43 -2.23
N GLY A 46 17.57 6.63 -0.99
CA GLY A 46 17.36 7.86 -0.24
C GLY A 46 15.94 8.03 0.30
N THR A 47 15.17 6.94 0.40
CA THR A 47 13.86 6.90 1.04
C THR A 47 13.67 5.57 1.78
N PRO A 48 12.77 5.49 2.77
CA PRO A 48 12.32 4.23 3.35
C PRO A 48 11.35 3.43 2.45
N ASN A 49 11.03 3.90 1.25
CA ASN A 49 10.08 3.24 0.35
C ASN A 49 10.66 1.96 -0.27
N VAL A 50 9.76 1.04 -0.62
CA VAL A 50 10.12 -0.26 -1.22
C VAL A 50 9.48 -0.42 -2.59
N LEU A 51 10.30 -0.59 -3.62
CA LEU A 51 9.87 -0.93 -4.98
C LEU A 51 9.53 -2.43 -5.05
N ILE A 52 8.38 -2.75 -5.63
CA ILE A 52 7.92 -4.12 -5.90
C ILE A 52 7.71 -4.27 -7.40
N GLN A 53 8.31 -5.30 -7.99
CA GLN A 53 8.21 -5.61 -9.40
C GLN A 53 7.75 -7.05 -9.61
N ALA A 54 6.87 -7.23 -10.60
CA ALA A 54 6.41 -8.51 -11.12
C ALA A 54 6.53 -8.48 -12.65
N GLU A 55 6.20 -9.59 -13.31
CA GLU A 55 6.11 -9.65 -14.77
C GLU A 55 5.09 -8.64 -15.33
N ASP A 56 3.95 -8.48 -14.66
CA ASP A 56 2.80 -7.74 -15.18
C ASP A 56 2.42 -6.49 -14.37
N PHE A 57 3.19 -6.15 -13.33
CA PHE A 57 3.02 -4.87 -12.63
C PHE A 57 4.30 -4.36 -11.97
N THR A 58 4.27 -3.08 -11.63
CA THR A 58 5.26 -2.47 -10.73
C THR A 58 4.55 -1.52 -9.80
N GLY A 59 4.92 -1.56 -8.53
CA GLY A 59 4.40 -0.69 -7.52
C GLY A 59 5.46 -0.29 -6.50
N VAL A 60 5.10 0.66 -5.65
CA VAL A 60 5.97 1.09 -4.55
C VAL A 60 5.16 1.14 -3.26
N ILE A 61 5.72 0.61 -2.19
CA ILE A 61 5.24 0.83 -0.83
C ILE A 61 5.73 2.20 -0.39
N ILE A 62 4.78 3.07 -0.07
CA ILE A 62 5.07 4.38 0.47
C ILE A 62 5.10 4.29 1.99
N ASP A 63 6.21 4.70 2.57
CA ASP A 63 6.38 4.73 4.03
C ASP A 63 5.42 5.71 4.69
N LYS A 64 4.91 5.37 5.88
CA LYS A 64 4.01 6.23 6.66
C LYS A 64 4.60 7.60 7.01
N GLY A 65 5.93 7.71 7.11
CA GLY A 65 6.63 8.98 7.36
C GLY A 65 6.70 9.90 6.15
N ASN A 66 6.12 9.49 5.01
CA ASN A 66 6.01 10.33 3.84
C ASN A 66 5.16 11.57 4.16
N LYS A 67 5.70 12.76 3.88
CA LYS A 67 5.03 14.05 4.15
C LYS A 67 3.70 14.23 3.44
N ASP A 68 3.46 13.46 2.39
CA ASP A 68 2.22 13.48 1.63
C ASP A 68 1.11 12.62 2.27
N ILE A 69 1.42 11.86 3.31
CA ILE A 69 0.48 11.10 4.13
C ILE A 69 0.19 11.92 5.39
N VAL A 70 -1.08 12.32 5.56
CA VAL A 70 -1.55 13.17 6.67
C VAL A 70 -2.50 12.42 7.62
N ASP A 71 -2.49 11.10 7.55
CA ASP A 71 -3.36 10.23 8.33
C ASP A 71 -2.61 9.70 9.56
N ASP A 72 -3.05 10.07 10.77
CA ASP A 72 -2.44 9.63 12.02
C ASP A 72 -2.60 8.12 12.26
N SER A 73 -3.53 7.47 11.55
CA SER A 73 -3.70 6.02 11.55
C SER A 73 -2.78 5.31 10.55
N ALA A 74 -1.90 6.03 9.85
CA ALA A 74 -1.06 5.45 8.82
C ALA A 74 -0.06 4.41 9.36
N PHE A 75 0.16 3.37 8.56
CA PHE A 75 1.24 2.41 8.75
C PHE A 75 1.96 2.15 7.42
N THR A 76 3.22 1.69 7.51
CA THR A 76 3.99 1.25 6.34
C THR A 76 3.63 -0.20 6.04
N PRO A 77 2.97 -0.52 4.91
CA PRO A 77 2.68 -1.90 4.54
C PRO A 77 3.95 -2.74 4.42
N THR A 78 3.86 -4.04 4.73
CA THR A 78 4.92 -4.98 4.37
C THR A 78 4.82 -5.37 2.88
N VAL A 79 5.87 -6.01 2.36
CA VAL A 79 5.88 -6.55 0.99
C VAL A 79 4.75 -7.56 0.81
N GLU A 80 4.55 -8.44 1.78
CA GLU A 80 3.51 -9.47 1.78
C GLU A 80 2.10 -8.84 1.79
N GLU A 81 1.92 -7.76 2.56
CA GLU A 81 0.64 -7.03 2.61
C GLU A 81 0.33 -6.31 1.31
N ALA A 82 1.33 -5.70 0.67
CA ALA A 82 1.16 -5.06 -0.63
C ALA A 82 0.84 -6.09 -1.73
N ILE A 83 1.52 -7.25 -1.74
CA ILE A 83 1.23 -8.36 -2.66
C ILE A 83 -0.18 -8.91 -2.40
N LEU A 84 -0.55 -9.09 -1.13
CA LEU A 84 -1.89 -9.53 -0.76
C LEU A 84 -2.96 -8.52 -1.22
N ALA A 85 -2.71 -7.22 -1.05
CA ALA A 85 -3.61 -6.17 -1.51
C ALA A 85 -3.78 -6.17 -3.04
N GLU A 86 -2.68 -6.32 -3.80
CA GLU A 86 -2.74 -6.45 -5.27
C GLU A 86 -3.60 -7.65 -5.69
N ASN A 87 -3.42 -8.81 -5.03
CA ASN A 87 -4.20 -10.01 -5.34
C ASN A 87 -5.70 -9.83 -5.02
N ILE A 88 -6.02 -9.24 -3.87
CA ILE A 88 -7.41 -8.94 -3.51
C ILE A 88 -8.01 -7.96 -4.51
N MET A 89 -7.29 -6.88 -4.83
CA MET A 89 -7.72 -5.88 -5.81
C MET A 89 -8.03 -6.53 -7.16
N ARG A 90 -7.09 -7.32 -7.71
CA ARG A 90 -7.30 -8.04 -8.97
C ARG A 90 -8.53 -8.92 -8.93
N ASN A 91 -8.73 -9.66 -7.84
CA ASN A 91 -9.92 -10.47 -7.67
C ASN A 91 -11.21 -9.62 -7.67
N CYS A 92 -11.24 -8.50 -6.94
CA CYS A 92 -12.38 -7.56 -6.94
C CYS A 92 -12.70 -7.04 -8.35
N PHE A 93 -11.66 -6.78 -9.16
CA PHE A 93 -11.84 -6.50 -10.57
C PHE A 93 -12.44 -7.73 -11.27
N ASP A 94 -11.80 -8.90 -11.25
CA ASP A 94 -12.23 -10.10 -11.98
C ASP A 94 -13.70 -10.48 -11.79
N ILE A 95 -14.17 -10.51 -10.55
CA ILE A 95 -15.55 -10.89 -10.22
C ILE A 95 -16.55 -9.73 -10.33
N ASN A 96 -16.10 -8.51 -10.67
CA ASN A 96 -16.88 -7.26 -10.68
C ASN A 96 -17.67 -7.01 -9.38
N THR A 97 -17.27 -7.62 -8.25
CA THR A 97 -17.95 -7.42 -6.97
C THR A 97 -17.17 -6.42 -6.15
N VAL A 98 -17.79 -5.30 -5.86
CA VAL A 98 -17.39 -4.38 -4.80
C VAL A 98 -18.46 -4.49 -3.74
N ASP A 99 -18.04 -4.53 -2.49
CA ASP A 99 -18.96 -4.59 -1.39
C ASP A 99 -19.82 -3.32 -1.34
N TYR A 100 -21.14 -3.48 -1.49
CA TYR A 100 -22.10 -2.38 -1.36
C TYR A 100 -22.11 -1.78 0.06
N ALA A 101 -21.61 -2.49 1.07
CA ALA A 101 -21.51 -1.99 2.45
C ALA A 101 -20.29 -1.07 2.69
N PHE A 102 -19.31 -1.01 1.79
CA PHE A 102 -18.07 -0.22 1.96
C PHE A 102 -18.13 1.15 1.26
N ASP A 103 -19.31 1.78 1.20
CA ASP A 103 -19.59 2.97 0.40
C ASP A 103 -19.46 2.67 -1.11
N SER A 104 -20.59 2.25 -1.69
CA SER A 104 -20.76 1.69 -3.03
C SER A 104 -19.81 2.31 -4.06
N ALA A 105 -18.83 1.55 -4.49
CA ALA A 105 -17.96 1.96 -5.58
C ALA A 105 -18.09 0.94 -6.71
N TYR A 106 -18.87 1.28 -7.73
CA TYR A 106 -18.98 0.42 -8.91
C TYR A 106 -17.68 0.50 -9.70
N ILE A 107 -16.93 -0.60 -9.75
CA ILE A 107 -15.78 -0.73 -10.64
C ILE A 107 -16.30 -1.03 -12.04
N ASN A 108 -16.43 0.00 -12.86
CA ASN A 108 -16.68 -0.19 -14.28
C ASN A 108 -15.35 -0.46 -15.00
N LYS A 109 -15.05 -1.73 -15.31
CA LYS A 109 -13.85 -2.08 -16.09
C LYS A 109 -13.75 -1.37 -17.43
N ARG A 110 -14.87 -0.92 -18.01
CA ARG A 110 -14.87 -0.17 -19.28
C ARG A 110 -14.40 1.28 -19.11
N GLU A 111 -14.32 1.77 -17.87
CA GLU A 111 -13.90 3.12 -17.52
C GLU A 111 -12.44 3.19 -17.10
N ILE A 112 -11.73 2.06 -17.06
CA ILE A 112 -10.29 2.00 -16.83
C ILE A 112 -9.62 1.17 -17.93
N GLU A 113 -8.31 1.33 -18.06
CA GLU A 113 -7.48 0.55 -18.96
C GLU A 113 -7.11 -0.82 -18.33
N PRO A 114 -6.48 -1.74 -19.07
CA PRO A 114 -5.95 -2.97 -18.49
C PRO A 114 -5.03 -2.71 -17.30
N LEU A 115 -5.13 -3.51 -16.25
CA LEU A 115 -4.38 -3.30 -15.01
C LEU A 115 -2.86 -3.22 -15.24
N MET A 116 -2.30 -3.95 -16.21
CA MET A 116 -0.85 -3.91 -16.52
C MET A 116 -0.34 -2.52 -16.98
N GLU A 117 -1.23 -1.64 -17.43
CA GLU A 117 -0.87 -0.28 -17.89
C GLU A 117 -0.59 0.71 -16.75
N TYR A 118 -0.88 0.32 -15.51
CA TYR A 118 -0.76 1.18 -14.34
C TYR A 118 0.52 0.89 -13.55
N ARG A 119 1.05 1.91 -12.88
CA ARG A 119 1.92 1.76 -11.71
C ARG A 119 1.10 1.88 -10.45
N ARG A 120 1.56 1.24 -9.37
CA ARG A 120 0.88 1.25 -8.06
C ARG A 120 1.65 2.06 -7.03
N GLN A 121 0.93 2.72 -6.13
CA GLN A 121 1.45 3.13 -4.82
C GLN A 121 0.58 2.52 -3.74
N TYR A 122 1.22 1.88 -2.76
CA TYR A 122 0.56 1.25 -1.62
C TYR A 122 0.84 2.09 -0.37
N SER A 123 -0.21 2.51 0.32
CA SER A 123 -0.14 3.21 1.61
C SER A 123 -1.13 2.57 2.59
N GLY A 124 -0.70 2.28 3.81
CA GLY A 124 -1.52 1.63 4.83
C GLY A 124 -2.14 2.61 5.81
N PHE A 125 -3.36 2.32 6.25
CA PHE A 125 -4.04 3.02 7.35
C PHE A 125 -5.01 2.08 8.07
N TYR A 126 -5.39 2.41 9.31
CA TYR A 126 -6.40 1.66 10.04
C TYR A 126 -7.78 2.30 9.83
N ASN A 127 -8.81 1.49 9.53
CA ASN A 127 -10.19 2.00 9.50
C ASN A 127 -10.75 2.20 10.93
N GLU A 128 -11.99 2.68 11.01
CA GLU A 128 -12.69 2.93 12.28
C GLU A 128 -12.83 1.67 13.14
N GLU A 129 -12.87 0.49 12.50
CA GLU A 129 -12.89 -0.82 13.16
C GLU A 129 -11.49 -1.32 13.60
N GLY A 130 -10.43 -0.54 13.38
CA GLY A 130 -9.05 -0.93 13.71
C GLY A 130 -8.45 -1.99 12.77
N GLU A 131 -9.06 -2.19 11.62
CA GLU A 131 -8.61 -3.14 10.59
C GLU A 131 -7.62 -2.47 9.63
N ARG A 132 -6.66 -3.26 9.15
CA ARG A 132 -5.62 -2.80 8.21
C ARG A 132 -6.22 -2.65 6.81
N VAL A 133 -6.17 -1.43 6.29
CA VAL A 133 -6.61 -1.09 4.94
C VAL A 133 -5.42 -0.55 4.14
N ILE A 134 -5.30 -1.01 2.89
CA ILE A 134 -4.30 -0.54 1.94
C ILE A 134 -4.99 0.34 0.90
N GLY A 135 -4.63 1.61 0.88
CA GLY A 135 -4.92 2.50 -0.24
C GLY A 135 -3.99 2.17 -1.41
N VAL A 136 -4.57 1.92 -2.58
CA VAL A 136 -3.84 1.66 -3.82
C VAL A 136 -4.13 2.78 -4.81
N ASN A 137 -3.14 3.62 -5.09
CA ASN A 137 -3.20 4.52 -6.23
C ASN A 137 -2.70 3.80 -7.48
N CYS A 138 -3.48 3.86 -8.55
CA CYS A 138 -3.14 3.30 -9.85
C CYS A 138 -3.07 4.43 -10.88
N PHE A 139 -1.94 4.55 -11.57
CA PHE A 139 -1.74 5.60 -12.57
C PHE A 139 -0.87 5.16 -13.73
N ARG A 140 -1.15 5.68 -14.93
CA ARG A 140 -0.27 5.44 -16.07
C ARG A 140 1.06 6.16 -15.92
N HIS A 141 2.05 5.61 -16.58
CA HIS A 141 3.32 6.28 -16.74
C HIS A 141 3.19 7.56 -17.55
N THR A 142 3.81 8.62 -17.05
CA THR A 142 3.96 9.89 -17.75
C THR A 142 5.42 10.12 -18.12
N LYS A 143 5.71 11.12 -18.98
CA LYS A 143 7.08 11.39 -19.43
C LYS A 143 8.03 11.70 -18.27
N GLU A 144 7.49 12.30 -17.21
CA GLU A 144 8.21 12.63 -15.98
C GLU A 144 8.66 11.39 -15.19
N ASP A 145 8.04 10.22 -15.43
CA ASP A 145 8.40 8.97 -14.76
C ASP A 145 9.68 8.32 -15.34
N PHE A 146 10.18 8.80 -16.49
CA PHE A 146 11.43 8.33 -17.12
C PHE A 146 12.68 9.05 -16.61
N HIS A 147 12.55 9.94 -15.63
CA HIS A 147 13.70 10.63 -15.04
C HIS A 147 14.51 9.67 -14.18
N SER A 148 15.82 9.94 -14.02
CA SER A 148 16.74 9.12 -13.20
C SER A 148 16.32 9.02 -11.72
N SER A 149 15.44 9.91 -11.25
CA SER A 149 14.83 9.87 -9.93
C SER A 149 13.32 10.11 -10.05
N PRO A 150 12.53 9.06 -10.37
CA PRO A 150 11.10 9.18 -10.56
C PRO A 150 10.42 9.60 -9.26
N GLN A 151 9.74 10.75 -9.26
CA GLN A 151 9.10 11.29 -8.05
C GLN A 151 8.01 10.37 -7.50
N TRP A 152 7.33 9.60 -8.35
CA TRP A 152 6.29 8.66 -7.94
C TRP A 152 6.83 7.50 -7.08
N LEU A 153 8.13 7.20 -7.12
CA LEU A 153 8.75 6.23 -6.20
C LEU A 153 8.96 6.80 -4.80
N ARG A 154 8.94 8.14 -4.66
CA ARG A 154 9.33 8.85 -3.44
C ARG A 154 8.16 9.54 -2.76
N ARG A 155 7.13 9.94 -3.52
CA ARG A 155 6.04 10.81 -3.08
C ARG A 155 4.71 10.30 -3.60
N MET A 156 3.64 10.52 -2.84
CA MET A 156 2.29 10.16 -3.29
C MET A 156 1.96 10.92 -4.57
N LYS A 157 1.54 10.19 -5.62
CA LYS A 157 1.16 10.81 -6.89
C LYS A 157 -0.26 11.33 -6.76
N TYR A 158 -0.40 12.64 -6.89
CA TYR A 158 -1.68 13.32 -7.01
C TYR A 158 -1.81 13.85 -8.43
N VAL A 159 -2.90 13.48 -9.10
CA VAL A 159 -3.19 13.96 -10.46
C VAL A 159 -4.41 14.87 -10.39
N LYS A 160 -4.42 15.96 -11.15
CA LYS A 160 -5.62 16.76 -11.38
C LYS A 160 -6.15 16.39 -12.75
N ASP A 161 -7.41 15.94 -12.82
CA ASP A 161 -8.06 15.54 -14.08
C ASP A 161 -7.37 14.37 -14.81
N GLY A 162 -7.18 13.26 -14.10
CA GLY A 162 -6.48 12.07 -14.64
C GLY A 162 -7.33 11.20 -15.56
N GLY A 163 -8.64 11.42 -15.62
CA GLY A 163 -9.61 10.54 -16.27
C GLY A 163 -9.42 9.09 -15.86
N ASN A 164 -9.53 8.19 -16.84
CA ASN A 164 -9.26 6.76 -16.68
C ASN A 164 -7.78 6.42 -16.42
N ARG A 165 -6.85 7.37 -16.55
CA ARG A 165 -5.40 7.14 -16.36
C ARG A 165 -4.94 7.31 -14.92
N PHE A 166 -5.83 7.69 -14.01
CA PHE A 166 -5.58 7.71 -12.58
C PHE A 166 -6.84 7.29 -11.82
N TRP A 167 -6.70 6.33 -10.92
CA TRP A 167 -7.76 5.93 -10.00
C TRP A 167 -7.18 5.45 -8.68
N ARG A 168 -8.00 5.42 -7.64
CA ARG A 168 -7.66 4.90 -6.31
C ARG A 168 -8.70 3.88 -5.87
N ILE A 169 -8.27 2.91 -5.09
CA ILE A 169 -9.13 1.95 -4.39
C ILE A 169 -8.59 1.70 -2.99
N GLU A 170 -9.46 1.29 -2.07
CA GLU A 170 -9.09 0.82 -0.74
C GLU A 170 -9.33 -0.68 -0.64
N VAL A 171 -8.37 -1.40 -0.04
CA VAL A 171 -8.38 -2.85 0.10
C VAL A 171 -8.26 -3.21 1.57
N ASN A 172 -9.30 -3.81 2.12
CA ASN A 172 -9.29 -4.30 3.50
C ASN A 172 -8.65 -5.69 3.55
N LEU A 173 -7.53 -5.82 4.28
CA LEU A 173 -6.74 -7.05 4.33
C LEU A 173 -7.42 -8.16 5.13
N LYS A 174 -8.30 -7.82 6.08
CA LYS A 174 -9.02 -8.79 6.91
C LYS A 174 -10.25 -9.34 6.18
N THR A 175 -11.10 -8.45 5.68
CA THR A 175 -12.35 -8.85 5.02
C THR A 175 -12.14 -9.30 3.58
N LYS A 176 -10.96 -9.03 2.98
CA LYS A 176 -10.63 -9.30 1.58
C LYS A 176 -11.58 -8.58 0.61
N ARG A 177 -12.06 -7.40 0.99
CA ARG A 177 -12.99 -6.59 0.20
C ARG A 177 -12.31 -5.32 -0.29
N CYS A 178 -12.73 -4.87 -1.46
CA CYS A 178 -12.37 -3.57 -1.98
C CYS A 178 -13.52 -2.59 -1.80
N GLY A 179 -13.21 -1.31 -1.73
CA GLY A 179 -14.19 -0.24 -1.76
C GLY A 179 -13.56 1.13 -1.94
N ARG A 180 -14.38 2.18 -1.81
CA ARG A 180 -13.99 3.58 -2.08
C ARG A 180 -13.20 3.76 -3.39
N PHE A 181 -13.58 3.00 -4.42
CA PHE A 181 -13.02 3.16 -5.76
C PHE A 181 -13.40 4.54 -6.31
N ARG A 182 -12.40 5.27 -6.81
CA ARG A 182 -12.55 6.62 -7.36
C ARG A 182 -11.68 6.75 -8.60
N VAL A 183 -12.31 7.04 -9.74
CA VAL A 183 -11.63 7.46 -10.97
C VAL A 183 -11.60 8.98 -10.99
N ASN A 184 -10.43 9.56 -11.23
CA ASN A 184 -10.24 11.00 -11.05
C ASN A 184 -10.69 11.78 -12.30
N GLY A 185 -11.88 12.38 -12.27
CA GLY A 185 -12.39 13.29 -13.30
C GLY A 185 -13.82 13.73 -13.02
N LEU A 186 -14.13 15.03 -13.18
CA LEU A 186 -15.44 15.61 -12.85
C LEU A 186 -16.61 14.92 -13.58
N ALA A 187 -16.41 14.53 -14.85
CA ALA A 187 -17.42 13.84 -15.64
C ALA A 187 -17.65 12.38 -15.21
N PHE A 188 -16.62 11.70 -14.69
CA PHE A 188 -16.71 10.30 -14.26
C PHE A 188 -17.38 10.18 -12.89
N GLN A 189 -17.10 11.12 -11.97
CA GLN A 189 -17.73 11.11 -10.66
C GLN A 189 -19.25 11.32 -10.75
N GLN A 190 -19.72 12.23 -11.62
CA GLN A 190 -21.16 12.41 -11.87
C GLN A 190 -21.81 11.17 -12.52
N ARG A 191 -21.10 10.50 -13.43
CA ARG A 191 -21.60 9.27 -14.07
C ARG A 191 -21.65 8.08 -13.10
N GLN A 192 -20.69 7.95 -12.19
CA GLN A 192 -20.73 6.90 -11.15
C GLN A 192 -21.90 7.12 -10.18
N LEU A 193 -22.16 8.38 -9.77
CA LEU A 193 -23.33 8.72 -8.96
C LEU A 193 -24.65 8.44 -9.71
N PHE A 194 -24.70 8.73 -11.02
CA PHE A 194 -25.86 8.41 -11.86
C PHE A 194 -26.04 6.90 -12.06
N ASN A 195 -24.98 6.13 -12.28
CA ASN A 195 -25.08 4.68 -12.45
C ASN A 195 -25.44 3.97 -11.12
N ALA A 196 -24.92 4.46 -9.99
CA ALA A 196 -25.26 3.94 -8.67
C ALA A 196 -26.75 4.19 -8.33
N SER A 197 -27.33 5.29 -8.77
CA SER A 197 -28.77 5.58 -8.58
C SER A 197 -29.70 4.78 -9.51
N LEU A 198 -29.16 4.14 -10.56
CA LEU A 198 -29.90 3.26 -11.46
C LEU A 198 -29.94 1.79 -10.99
N VAL A 199 -29.11 1.39 -10.02
CA VAL A 199 -29.21 0.07 -9.38
C VAL A 199 -30.46 0.07 -8.49
N ARG A 200 -31.56 -0.51 -8.99
CA ARG A 200 -32.84 -0.54 -8.28
C ARG A 200 -32.77 -1.46 -7.05
N PRO A 201 -33.41 -1.11 -5.92
CA PRO A 201 -33.48 -1.94 -4.70
C PRO A 201 -34.11 -3.35 -4.89
N GLN A 202 -34.64 -3.68 -6.05
CA GLN A 202 -35.37 -4.93 -6.30
C GLN A 202 -34.46 -6.16 -6.53
N ASP A 203 -33.14 -5.99 -6.68
CA ASP A 203 -32.20 -7.11 -6.82
C ASP A 203 -31.62 -7.61 -5.47
N LEU A 204 -31.88 -6.91 -4.36
CA LEU A 204 -31.47 -7.36 -3.02
C LEU A 204 -32.40 -8.43 -2.42
N SER A 205 -33.65 -8.52 -2.89
CA SER A 205 -34.62 -9.50 -2.38
C SER A 205 -34.50 -10.89 -3.00
N LYS A 206 -33.53 -11.12 -3.90
CA LYS A 206 -33.29 -12.42 -4.57
C LYS A 206 -32.01 -13.13 -4.13
N MET A 207 -31.24 -12.56 -3.20
CA MET A 207 -29.99 -13.13 -2.70
C MET A 207 -30.09 -13.69 -1.26
N THR A 208 -31.31 -13.79 -0.71
CA THR A 208 -31.58 -14.49 0.55
C THR A 208 -32.65 -15.55 0.33
N THR A 209 -32.23 -16.69 -0.22
CA THR A 209 -32.85 -18.02 -0.01
C THR A 209 -31.77 -19.06 -0.13
#